data_AF-W1YVJ7-F1
#
_entry.id   AF-W1YVJ7-F1
#
_cell.length_a   1.000
_cell.length_b   1.000
_cell.length_c   1.000
_cell.angle_alpha   90.00
_cell.angle_beta   90.00
_cell.angle_gamma   90.00
#
_symmetry.space_group_name_H-M   'P 1'
#
loop_
_entity.id
_entity.type
_entity.pdbx_description
1 polymer ?
#
loop_
_entity_poly.entity_id
_entity_poly.type
_entity_poly.pdbx_seq_one_letter_code
_entity_poly.pdbx_strand_id
1 'polypeptide(L)' 'RDPTGVTMQPLWPQIPPSQRIAIEREARRLAGYRQGREICDRLLRHLSDDPTGNRVNTWLREADDPRLNSIVQQLFRVLR' A
#
# COMPACT_ATOMS: atom_id res chain seq x y z
N ARG A 1 21.96 17.95 20.99
CA ARG A 1 21.86 18.17 19.53
C ARG A 1 22.34 16.89 18.87
N ASP A 2 21.40 16.03 18.46
CA ASP A 2 21.71 14.74 17.84
C ASP A 2 22.23 14.95 16.41
N PRO A 3 23.39 14.39 16.01
CA PRO A 3 24.04 14.71 14.73
C PRO A 3 23.60 13.82 13.56
N THR A 4 22.76 12.81 13.77
CA THR A 4 22.27 11.92 12.72
C THR A 4 20.88 12.34 12.27
N GLY A 5 20.81 13.47 11.57
CA GLY A 5 19.63 13.94 10.85
C GLY A 5 19.30 13.07 9.63
N VAL A 6 19.19 11.75 9.80
CA VAL A 6 18.48 10.90 8.83
C VAL A 6 17.01 11.27 9.00
N THR A 7 16.60 12.32 8.29
CA THR A 7 15.20 12.49 7.95
C THR A 7 14.85 11.25 7.14
N MET A 8 14.29 10.25 7.81
CA MET A 8 13.63 9.12 7.14
C MET A 8 12.51 9.72 6.32
N GLN A 9 12.83 10.20 5.12
CA GLN A 9 11.85 10.70 4.20
C GLN A 9 10.89 9.55 3.94
N PRO A 10 9.62 9.71 4.30
CA PRO A 10 8.67 8.64 4.10
C PRO A 10 8.62 8.33 2.60
N LEU A 11 8.77 7.06 2.21
CA LEU A 11 8.71 6.64 0.81
C LEU A 11 7.45 7.13 0.05
N TRP A 12 6.39 7.47 0.78
CA TRP A 12 5.08 7.89 0.25
C TRP A 12 4.57 9.19 0.91
N PRO A 13 5.23 10.36 0.80
CA PRO A 13 5.01 11.52 1.66
C PRO A 13 3.53 11.95 1.80
N GLN A 14 2.71 11.72 0.77
CA GLN A 14 1.26 11.93 0.77
C GLN A 14 0.43 11.01 1.69
N ILE A 15 0.93 9.84 2.08
CA ILE A 15 0.23 8.87 2.94
C ILE A 15 0.82 8.94 4.36
N PRO A 16 0.03 9.35 5.38
CA PRO A 16 0.42 9.36 6.79
C PRO A 16 1.07 8.05 7.26
N PRO A 17 2.13 8.11 8.07
CA PRO A 17 2.81 6.91 8.57
C PRO A 17 1.89 5.91 9.27
N SER A 18 0.91 6.39 10.03
CA SER A 18 -0.08 5.56 10.73
C SER A 18 -0.93 4.71 9.77
N GLN A 19 -1.37 5.31 8.66
CA GLN A 19 -2.16 4.62 7.64
C GLN A 19 -1.34 3.54 6.93
N ARG A 20 -0.05 3.79 6.66
CA ARG A 20 0.83 2.77 6.07
C ARG A 20 0.97 1.55 6.96
N ILE A 21 1.21 1.77 8.26
CA ILE A 21 1.34 0.69 9.23
C ILE A 21 0.04 -0.11 9.28
N ALA A 22 -1.12 0.55 9.25
CA ALA A 22 -2.42 -0.12 9.25
C ALA A 22 -2.63 -0.99 8.00
N ILE A 23 -2.32 -0.47 6.81
CA ILE A 23 -2.43 -1.22 5.54
C ILE A 23 -1.45 -2.39 5.49
N GLU A 24 -0.20 -2.17 5.88
CA GLU A 24 0.83 -3.23 5.88
C GLU A 24 0.42 -4.38 6.80
N ARG A 25 -0.12 -4.05 7.99
CA ARG A 25 -0.66 -5.05 8.92
C ARG A 25 -1.85 -5.80 8.34
N GLU A 26 -2.81 -5.09 7.72
CA GLU A 26 -3.98 -5.73 7.12
C GLU A 26 -3.60 -6.60 5.91
N ALA A 27 -2.68 -6.14 5.06
CA ALA A 27 -2.20 -6.92 3.92
C ALA A 27 -1.52 -8.22 4.37
N ARG A 28 -0.71 -8.16 5.43
CA ARG A 28 -0.11 -9.36 6.05
C ARG A 28 -1.15 -10.27 6.69
N ARG A 29 -2.21 -9.73 7.28
CA ARG A 29 -3.33 -10.52 7.84
C ARG A 29 -4.08 -11.28 6.74
N LEU A 30 -4.27 -10.68 5.56
CA LEU A 30 -5.06 -11.25 4.47
C LEU A 30 -4.28 -12.22 3.55
N ALA A 31 -3.00 -11.94 3.31
CA ALA A 31 -2.18 -12.65 2.32
C ALA A 31 -0.90 -13.28 2.91
N GLY A 32 -0.66 -13.15 4.22
CA GLY A 32 0.57 -13.59 4.85
C GLY A 32 1.74 -12.63 4.61
N TYR A 33 2.90 -12.94 5.20
CA TYR A 33 3.99 -11.96 5.33
C TYR A 33 4.62 -11.53 4.00
N ARG A 34 4.87 -12.48 3.09
CA ARG A 34 5.51 -12.21 1.78
C ARG A 34 4.54 -11.53 0.82
N GLN A 35 3.46 -12.22 0.44
CA GLN A 35 2.47 -11.66 -0.48
C GLN A 35 1.83 -10.38 0.06
N GLY A 36 1.52 -10.31 1.35
CA GLY A 36 0.97 -9.10 1.96
C GLY A 36 1.91 -7.90 1.83
N ARG A 37 3.22 -8.10 1.99
CA ARG A 37 4.22 -7.05 1.75
C ARG A 37 4.25 -6.63 0.28
N GLU A 38 4.28 -7.58 -0.65
CA GLU A 38 4.32 -7.30 -2.08
C GLU A 38 3.08 -6.53 -2.56
N ILE A 39 1.90 -6.95 -2.12
CA ILE A 39 0.62 -6.29 -2.43
C ILE A 39 0.61 -4.87 -1.86
N CYS A 40 1.00 -4.70 -0.59
CA CYS A 40 1.08 -3.39 0.06
C CYS A 40 2.05 -2.44 -0.67
N ASP A 41 3.28 -2.91 -0.94
CA ASP A 41 4.30 -2.11 -1.61
C ASP A 41 3.85 -1.69 -3.02
N ARG A 42 3.20 -2.59 -3.77
CA ARG A 42 2.70 -2.31 -5.13
C ARG A 42 1.49 -1.36 -5.12
N LEU A 43 0.56 -1.53 -4.19
CA LEU A 43 -0.58 -0.64 -4.01
C LEU A 43 -0.10 0.79 -3.70
N LEU A 44 0.79 0.95 -2.72
CA LEU A 44 1.31 2.27 -2.33
C LEU A 44 2.09 2.94 -3.47
N ARG A 45 2.82 2.15 -4.28
CA ARG A 45 3.47 2.64 -5.51
C ARG A 45 2.49 3.20 -6.50
N HIS A 46 1.45 2.44 -6.84
CA HIS A 46 0.44 2.91 -7.78
C HIS A 46 -0.30 4.16 -7.27
N LEU A 47 -0.59 4.26 -5.97
CA LEU A 47 -1.24 5.43 -5.38
C LEU A 47 -0.34 6.66 -5.31
N SER A 48 0.97 6.47 -5.13
CA SER A 48 1.91 7.58 -5.17
C SER A 48 2.13 8.11 -6.58
N ASP A 49 2.19 7.21 -7.56
CA ASP A 49 2.35 7.58 -8.96
C ASP A 49 1.06 8.24 -9.49
N ASP A 50 -0.10 7.71 -9.10
CA ASP A 50 -1.42 8.21 -9.50
C ASP A 50 -2.42 8.14 -8.32
N PRO A 51 -2.59 9.26 -7.58
CA PRO A 51 -3.51 9.34 -6.45
C PRO A 51 -4.98 9.12 -6.82
N THR A 52 -5.35 9.19 -8.10
CA THR A 52 -6.74 8.96 -8.54
C THR A 52 -7.14 7.48 -8.50
N GLY A 53 -6.16 6.57 -8.40
CA GLY A 53 -6.40 5.13 -8.35
C GLY A 53 -6.60 4.47 -9.72
N ASN A 54 -6.50 5.19 -10.83
CA ASN A 54 -6.62 4.60 -12.17
C ASN A 54 -5.53 3.56 -12.42
N ARG A 55 -4.28 3.84 -12.02
CA ARG A 55 -3.19 2.85 -12.09
C ARG A 55 -3.46 1.59 -11.26
N VAL A 56 -4.11 1.72 -10.10
CA VAL A 56 -4.52 0.57 -9.29
C VAL A 56 -5.57 -0.26 -10.02
N ASN A 57 -6.58 0.39 -10.60
CA ASN A 57 -7.61 -0.30 -11.39
C ASN A 57 -7.04 -1.03 -12.61
N THR A 58 -6.09 -0.40 -13.33
CA THR A 58 -5.40 -1.06 -14.45
C THR A 58 -4.63 -2.27 -13.98
N TRP A 59 -3.82 -2.14 -12.93
CA TRP A 59 -3.08 -3.27 -12.34
C TRP A 59 -3.99 -4.43 -11.95
N LEU A 60 -5.12 -4.14 -11.30
CA LEU A 60 -6.09 -5.14 -10.89
C LEU A 60 -6.76 -5.87 -12.07
N ARG A 61 -7.06 -5.14 -13.16
CA ARG A 61 -7.61 -5.72 -14.39
C ARG A 61 -6.58 -6.60 -15.11
N GLU A 62 -5.33 -6.15 -15.18
CA GLU A 62 -4.24 -6.91 -15.82
C GLU A 62 -3.90 -8.18 -15.04
N ALA A 63 -3.99 -8.16 -13.71
CA ALA A 63 -3.74 -9.32 -12.87
C ALA A 63 -4.82 -10.40 -12.98
N ASP A 64 -6.05 -10.01 -13.34
CA ASP A 64 -7.24 -10.89 -13.44
C ASP A 64 -7.40 -11.87 -12.26
N ASP A 65 -7.12 -11.38 -11.05
CA ASP A 65 -7.11 -12.18 -9.83
C ASP A 65 -8.21 -11.70 -8.86
N PRO A 66 -9.30 -12.48 -8.64
CA PRO A 66 -10.38 -12.11 -7.73
C PRO A 66 -9.93 -12.05 -6.26
N ARG A 67 -8.89 -12.82 -5.88
CA ARG A 67 -8.34 -12.77 -4.52
C ARG A 67 -7.56 -11.48 -4.32
N LEU A 68 -6.73 -11.10 -5.28
CA LEU A 68 -6.01 -9.81 -5.24
C LEU A 68 -7.00 -8.63 -5.17
N ASN A 69 -8.04 -8.65 -6.01
CA ASN A 69 -9.10 -7.65 -5.99
C ASN A 69 -9.72 -7.51 -4.60
N SER A 70 -10.09 -8.64 -3.98
CA SER A 70 -10.70 -8.65 -2.65
C SER A 70 -9.77 -8.07 -1.57
N ILE A 71 -8.48 -8.41 -1.63
CA ILE A 71 -7.47 -7.88 -0.69
C ILE A 71 -7.37 -6.36 -0.85
N VAL A 72 -7.15 -5.87 -2.08
CA VAL A 72 -6.97 -4.43 -2.33
C VAL A 72 -8.20 -3.61 -1.94
N GLN A 73 -9.41 -4.13 -2.19
CA GLN A 73 -10.65 -3.50 -1.72
C GLN A 73 -10.71 -3.38 -0.19
N GLN A 74 -10.25 -4.41 0.53
CA GLN A 74 -10.17 -4.36 1.99
C GLN A 74 -9.12 -3.36 2.48
N LEU A 75 -7.96 -3.26 1.80
CA LEU A 75 -6.94 -2.27 2.13
C LEU A 75 -7.43 -0.82 1.92
N PHE A 76 -8.22 -0.56 0.88
CA PHE A 76 -8.84 0.75 0.68
C PHE A 76 -9.82 1.16 1.79
N ARG A 77 -10.48 0.20 2.43
CA ARG A 77 -11.35 0.48 3.59
C ARG A 77 -10.53 0.92 4.80
N VAL A 78 -9.30 0.43 4.95
CA VAL A 78 -8.37 0.85 6.03
C VAL A 78 -7.78 2.24 5.78
N LEU A 79 -7.67 2.65 4.51
CA LEU A 79 -7.21 3.98 4.12
C LEU A 79 -8.24 5.10 4.37
N ARG A 80 -9.52 4.73 4.54
CA ARG A 80 -10.63 5.68 4.64
C ARG A 80 -10.81 6.24 6.04
#